data_AF-A0A848CLC8-F1
#
_entry.id   AF-A0A848CLC8-F1
#
_cell.length_a   1.000
_cell.length_b   1.000
_cell.length_c   1.000
_cell.angle_alpha   90.00
_cell.angle_beta   90.00
_cell.angle_gamma   90.00
#
_symmetry.space_group_name_H-M   'P 1'
#
loop_
_entity.id
_entity.type
_entity.pdbx_description
1 polymer ?
#
loop_
_entity_poly.entity_id
_entity_poly.type
_entity_poly.pdbx_seq_one_letter_code
_entity_poly.pdbx_strand_id
1 'polypeptide(L)'
;MEPVRFHIGEWKEAGFWAGGILNILLYVPFGYTCYRYITGKVEKKQYVMTNIVLAGACLSIACEMTQYITKRGCADINDILFNILGIIVGVALAFKVRGSKY
;
A
#
# COMPACT_ATOMS: atom_id res chain seq x y z
N MET A 1 -4.52 29.60 -30.79
CA MET A 1 -5.11 28.25 -30.72
C MET A 1 -4.37 27.47 -29.63
N GLU A 2 -4.87 27.50 -28.39
CA GLU A 2 -4.41 26.59 -27.34
C GLU A 2 -5.63 25.96 -26.67
N PRO A 3 -5.93 24.68 -26.97
CA PRO A 3 -6.76 23.93 -26.03
C PRO A 3 -6.22 22.53 -25.68
N VAL A 4 -5.11 22.06 -26.26
CA VAL A 4 -4.72 20.63 -26.12
C VAL A 4 -3.79 20.37 -24.93
N ARG A 5 -3.02 21.36 -24.48
CA ARG A 5 -1.97 21.14 -23.46
C ARG A 5 -2.49 20.98 -22.03
N PHE A 6 -3.60 21.63 -21.69
CA PHE A 6 -4.18 21.61 -20.34
C PHE A 6 -4.79 20.25 -19.98
N HIS A 7 -5.52 19.61 -20.91
CA HIS A 7 -6.10 18.29 -20.63
C HIS A 7 -5.02 17.22 -20.34
N ILE A 8 -3.94 17.15 -21.13
CA ILE A 8 -2.94 16.06 -21.00
C ILE A 8 -2.22 16.10 -19.64
N GLY A 9 -2.01 17.28 -19.05
CA GLY A 9 -1.44 17.41 -17.70
C GLY A 9 -2.37 16.87 -16.62
N GLU A 10 -3.65 17.26 -16.68
CA GLU A 10 -4.68 16.84 -15.72
C GLU A 10 -4.95 15.33 -15.77
N TRP A 11 -4.94 14.71 -16.96
CA TRP A 11 -5.10 13.25 -17.09
C TRP A 11 -3.93 12.46 -16.50
N LYS A 12 -2.71 13.00 -16.57
CA LYS A 12 -1.52 12.36 -15.98
C LYS A 12 -1.55 12.43 -14.45
N GLU A 13 -1.88 13.60 -13.92
CA GLU A 13 -2.11 13.80 -12.48
C GLU A 13 -3.23 12.88 -11.97
N ALA A 14 -4.38 12.86 -12.65
CA ALA A 14 -5.50 12.00 -12.27
C ALA A 14 -5.12 10.51 -12.30
N GLY A 15 -4.37 10.06 -13.32
CA GLY A 15 -3.88 8.69 -13.40
C GLY A 15 -2.93 8.32 -12.26
N PHE A 16 -2.01 9.22 -11.92
CA PHE A 16 -1.10 9.08 -10.77
C PHE A 16 -1.88 8.90 -9.46
N TRP A 17 -2.81 9.82 -9.17
CA TRP A 17 -3.61 9.76 -7.94
C TRP A 17 -4.52 8.54 -7.89
N ALA A 18 -5.17 8.20 -9.02
CA ALA A 18 -6.04 7.03 -9.09
C ALA A 18 -5.25 5.73 -8.85
N GLY A 19 -4.07 5.58 -9.45
CA GLY A 19 -3.18 4.44 -9.22
C GLY A 19 -2.73 4.36 -7.77
N GLY A 20 -2.27 5.48 -7.19
CA GLY A 20 -1.84 5.53 -5.80
C GLY A 20 -2.95 5.19 -4.81
N ILE A 21 -4.17 5.71 -5.02
CA ILE A 21 -5.33 5.37 -4.18
C ILE A 21 -5.68 3.89 -4.31
N LEU A 22 -5.64 3.33 -5.52
CA LEU A 22 -5.91 1.90 -5.73
C LEU A 22 -4.88 1.02 -5.00
N ASN A 23 -3.61 1.40 -5.04
CA ASN A 23 -2.51 0.72 -4.34
C ASN A 23 -2.68 0.76 -2.81
N ILE A 24 -3.05 1.93 -2.25
CA ILE A 24 -3.45 2.04 -0.84
C ILE A 24 -4.59 1.06 -0.53
N LEU A 25 -5.69 1.14 -1.29
CA LEU A 25 -6.90 0.34 -1.05
C LEU A 25 -6.62 -1.17 -1.15
N LEU A 26 -5.73 -1.58 -2.05
CA LEU A 26 -5.32 -2.98 -2.21
C LEU A 26 -4.56 -3.51 -0.99
N TYR A 27 -3.68 -2.69 -0.40
CA TYR A 27 -2.80 -3.10 0.70
C TYR A 27 -3.40 -2.87 2.11
N VAL A 28 -4.47 -2.08 2.23
CA VAL A 28 -5.21 -1.92 3.50
C VAL A 28 -5.74 -3.25 4.05
N PRO A 29 -6.45 -4.10 3.28
CA PRO A 29 -6.90 -5.42 3.75
C PRO A 29 -5.73 -6.32 4.17
N PHE A 30 -4.60 -6.26 3.47
CA PHE A 30 -3.40 -7.02 3.81
C PHE A 30 -2.85 -6.61 5.19
N GLY A 31 -2.60 -5.31 5.42
CA GLY A 31 -2.14 -4.81 6.71
C GLY A 31 -3.11 -5.14 7.86
N TYR A 32 -4.41 -4.99 7.62
CA TYR A 32 -5.46 -5.27 8.60
C TYR A 32 -5.49 -6.75 8.99
N THR A 33 -5.55 -7.65 8.01
CA THR A 33 -5.68 -9.09 8.24
C THR A 33 -4.43 -9.69 8.87
N CYS A 34 -3.24 -9.34 8.36
CA CYS A 34 -1.97 -9.78 8.94
C CYS A 34 -1.82 -9.34 10.40
N TYR A 35 -2.16 -8.09 10.72
CA TYR A 35 -2.07 -7.60 12.10
C TYR A 35 -3.00 -8.40 13.03
N ARG A 36 -4.26 -8.61 12.64
CA ARG A 36 -5.21 -9.36 13.47
C ARG A 36 -4.81 -10.83 13.66
N TYR A 37 -4.35 -11.48 12.61
CA TYR A 37 -3.97 -12.90 12.67
C TYR A 37 -2.73 -13.13 13.54
N ILE A 38 -1.69 -12.32 13.36
CA ILE A 38 -0.40 -12.51 14.05
C ILE A 38 -0.49 -12.04 15.50
N THR A 39 -1.10 -10.89 15.78
CA THR A 39 -1.25 -10.41 17.17
C THR A 39 -2.23 -11.25 17.99
N GLY A 40 -3.03 -12.12 17.38
CA GLY A 40 -3.81 -13.13 18.09
C GLY A 40 -2.93 -14.17 18.80
N LYS A 41 -1.65 -14.29 18.40
CA LYS A 41 -0.72 -15.33 18.83
C LYS A 41 0.55 -14.80 19.52
N VAL A 42 0.75 -13.47 19.54
CA VAL A 42 2.00 -12.83 19.97
C VAL A 42 1.71 -11.61 20.84
N GLU A 43 2.36 -11.51 22.00
CA GLU A 43 2.18 -10.42 22.96
C GLU A 43 2.90 -9.12 22.54
N LYS A 44 4.05 -9.23 21.87
CA LYS A 44 4.88 -8.08 21.43
C LYS A 44 4.33 -7.40 20.16
N LYS A 45 3.25 -6.63 20.32
CA LYS A 45 2.51 -5.98 19.21
C LYS A 45 3.36 -5.06 18.33
N GLN A 46 4.29 -4.29 18.91
CA GLN A 46 5.17 -3.38 18.14
C GLN A 46 6.07 -4.14 17.16
N TYR A 47 6.66 -5.25 17.60
CA TYR A 47 7.49 -6.10 16.74
C TYR A 47 6.69 -6.69 15.57
N VAL A 48 5.44 -7.09 15.84
CA VAL A 48 4.52 -7.58 14.80
C VAL A 48 4.21 -6.49 13.77
N MET A 49 3.96 -5.25 14.20
CA MET A 49 3.69 -4.14 13.28
C MET A 49 4.87 -3.86 12.34
N THR A 50 6.09 -3.76 12.89
CA THR A 50 7.30 -3.52 12.09
C THR A 50 7.52 -4.64 11.08
N ASN A 51 7.35 -5.90 11.48
CA ASN A 51 7.52 -7.04 10.57
C ASN A 51 6.48 -7.07 9.44
N ILE A 52 5.22 -6.70 9.71
CA ILE A 52 4.18 -6.62 8.67
C ILE A 52 4.52 -5.55 7.65
N VAL A 53 4.97 -4.37 8.10
CA VAL A 53 5.40 -3.29 7.22
C VAL A 53 6.61 -3.70 6.38
N LEU A 54 7.62 -4.33 7.00
CA LEU A 54 8.81 -4.81 6.28
C LEU A 54 8.46 -5.89 5.26
N ALA A 55 7.67 -6.89 5.64
CA ALA A 55 7.25 -7.96 4.74
C ALA A 55 6.43 -7.42 3.58
N GLY A 56 5.51 -6.50 3.84
CA GLY A 56 4.71 -5.85 2.81
C GLY A 56 5.52 -4.93 1.89
N ALA A 57 6.54 -4.23 2.42
CA ALA A 57 7.48 -3.46 1.61
C ALA A 57 8.30 -4.37 0.68
N CYS A 58 8.82 -5.49 1.19
CA CYS A 58 9.50 -6.49 0.37
C CYS A 58 8.60 -7.06 -0.72
N LEU A 59 7.33 -7.37 -0.40
CA LEU A 59 6.35 -7.84 -1.37
C LEU A 59 6.09 -6.78 -2.46
N SER A 60 5.94 -5.52 -2.07
CA SER A 60 5.74 -4.43 -3.02
C SER A 60 6.94 -4.25 -3.95
N ILE A 61 8.17 -4.32 -3.43
CA ILE A 61 9.39 -4.27 -4.25
C ILE A 61 9.44 -5.47 -5.20
N ALA A 62 9.05 -6.67 -4.73
CA ALA A 62 9.00 -7.85 -5.58
C ALA A 62 7.97 -7.72 -6.71
N CYS A 63 6.82 -7.07 -6.47
CA CYS A 63 5.85 -6.74 -7.51
C CYS A 63 6.47 -5.80 -8.57
N GLU A 64 7.07 -4.69 -8.15
CA GLU A 64 7.71 -3.74 -9.06
C GLU A 64 8.85 -4.39 -9.87
N MET A 65 9.69 -5.20 -9.22
CA MET A 65 10.75 -5.95 -9.91
C MET A 65 10.16 -6.93 -10.94
N THR A 66 9.04 -7.58 -10.62
CA THR A 66 8.35 -8.48 -11.54
C THR A 66 7.81 -7.70 -12.75
N GLN A 67 7.20 -6.54 -12.53
CA GLN A 67 6.71 -5.64 -13.59
C GLN A 67 7.87 -5.18 -14.49
N TYR A 68 8.98 -4.79 -13.88
CA TYR A 68 10.19 -4.38 -14.59
C TYR A 68 10.77 -5.50 -15.47
N ILE A 69 10.98 -6.70 -14.91
CA ILE A 69 11.56 -7.85 -15.63
C ILE A 69 10.64 -8.32 -16.75
N THR A 70 9.34 -8.43 -16.48
CA THR A 70 8.35 -8.90 -17.47
C THR A 70 7.97 -7.83 -18.50
N LYS A 71 8.47 -6.59 -18.34
CA LYS A 71 8.08 -5.41 -19.13
C LYS A 71 6.57 -5.21 -19.15
N ARG A 72 5.89 -5.55 -18.05
CA ARG A 72 4.44 -5.42 -17.89
C ARG A 72 4.15 -4.23 -17.00
N GLY A 73 3.39 -3.27 -17.52
CA GLY A 73 3.11 -2.01 -16.82
C GLY A 73 4.33 -1.09 -16.73
N CYS A 74 4.16 0.08 -16.09
CA CYS A 74 5.26 0.95 -15.69
C CYS A 74 5.61 0.59 -14.24
N ALA A 75 6.82 0.10 -14.00
CA ALA A 75 7.33 0.00 -12.64
C ALA A 75 7.50 1.43 -12.08
N ASP A 76 6.91 1.70 -10.92
CA ASP A 76 6.89 3.03 -10.32
C ASP A 76 7.20 2.95 -8.81
N ILE A 77 8.18 3.73 -8.37
CA ILE A 77 8.53 3.81 -6.96
C ILE A 77 7.39 4.37 -6.10
N ASN A 78 6.51 5.17 -6.70
CA ASN A 78 5.33 5.69 -6.02
C ASN A 78 4.38 4.56 -5.61
N ASP A 79 4.29 3.49 -6.40
CA ASP A 79 3.47 2.33 -6.08
C ASP A 79 3.96 1.64 -4.79
N ILE A 80 5.28 1.55 -4.60
CA ILE A 80 5.87 1.07 -3.35
C ILE A 80 5.48 1.95 -2.15
N LEU A 81 5.54 3.27 -2.31
CA LEU A 81 5.18 4.20 -1.25
C LEU A 81 3.70 4.10 -0.89
N PHE A 82 2.82 4.04 -1.89
CA PHE A 82 1.37 3.91 -1.70
C PHE A 82 0.97 2.56 -1.09
N ASN A 83 1.64 1.47 -1.48
CA ASN A 83 1.43 0.15 -0.89
C ASN A 83 1.85 0.14 0.60
N ILE A 84 3.01 0.71 0.94
CA ILE A 84 3.46 0.85 2.33
C ILE A 84 2.46 1.68 3.15
N LEU A 85 1.95 2.78 2.59
CA LEU A 85 0.92 3.60 3.25
C LEU A 85 -0.36 2.79 3.49
N GLY A 86 -0.81 2.01 2.50
CA GLY A 86 -1.95 1.09 2.64
C GLY A 86 -1.76 0.09 3.78
N ILE A 87 -0.58 -0.53 3.88
CA ILE A 87 -0.24 -1.46 4.97
C ILE A 87 -0.36 -0.75 6.33
N ILE A 88 0.25 0.44 6.47
CA ILE A 88 0.22 1.22 7.72
C ILE A 88 -1.22 1.55 8.12
N VAL A 89 -2.04 2.02 7.17
CA VAL A 89 -3.45 2.32 7.39
C VAL A 89 -4.21 1.06 7.82
N GLY A 90 -4.01 -0.07 7.15
CA GLY A 90 -4.63 -1.35 7.51
C GLY A 90 -4.28 -1.81 8.93
N VAL A 91 -3.00 -1.74 9.30
CA VAL A 91 -2.50 -2.05 10.65
C VAL A 91 -3.13 -1.10 11.68
N ALA A 92 -3.18 0.21 11.41
CA ALA A 92 -3.75 1.20 12.30
C ALA A 92 -5.25 0.97 12.54
N LEU A 93 -6.01 0.66 11.49
CA LEU A 93 -7.42 0.29 11.59
C LEU A 93 -7.61 -0.97 12.45
N ALA A 94 -6.79 -2.00 12.25
CA ALA A 94 -6.86 -3.23 13.02
C ALA A 94 -6.50 -3.03 14.50
N PHE A 95 -5.51 -2.18 14.78
CA PHE A 95 -5.13 -1.77 16.13
C PHE A 95 -6.30 -1.07 16.82
N LYS A 96 -6.93 -0.08 16.16
CA LYS A 96 -8.05 0.69 16.72
C LYS A 96 -9.28 -0.20 17.00
N VAL A 97 -9.65 -1.08 16.06
CA VAL A 97 -10.77 -2.02 16.23
C VAL A 97 -10.53 -2.98 17.39
N ARG A 98 -9.28 -3.44 17.57
CA ARG A 98 -8.93 -4.33 18.69
C ARG A 98 -8.88 -3.61 20.03
N GLY A 99 -8.40 -2.35 20.05
CA GLY A 99 -8.40 -1.51 21.26
C GLY A 99 -9.81 -1.16 21.76
N SER A 100 -10.78 -1.03 20.85
CA SER A 100 -12.19 -0.77 21.19
C SER A 100 -12.93 -1.97 21.83
N LYS A 101 -12.32 -3.15 21.91
CA LYS A 101 -12.92 -4.36 22.52
C LYS A 101 -12.60 -4.53 24.01
N TYR A 102 -11.98 -3.55 24.65
CA TYR A 102 -11.68 -3.52 26.08
C TYR A 102 -12.09 -2.18 26.69
#